data_AF-A0A9E5N117-F1
#
_entry.id   AF-A0A9E5N117-F1
#
_cell.length_a   1.000
_cell.length_b   1.000
_cell.length_c   1.000
_cell.angle_alpha   90.00
_cell.angle_beta   90.00
_cell.angle_gamma   90.00
#
_symmetry.space_group_name_H-M   'P 1'
#
loop_
_entity.id
_entity.type
_entity.pdbx_description
1 polymer ?
#
loop_
_entity_poly.entity_id
_entity_poly.type
_entity_poly.pdbx_seq_one_letter_code
_entity_poly.pdbx_strand_id
1 'polypeptide(L)'
;MKHRLSENFLTMLDSAARMAAAYDSDALLIMLDAPVDWQELRKAAANHKVLVVADDTQVLEGAAEAGLQPVVLELGQSPVLERLTQALLESVADEVLAPGADVVALYSGFEAGRIDSVSVIHLDEHLRRLTVRDLRQLETSVPLDTLKTVVDLAVEIGREGREGKPVGTLFVVGSTRAVMERCHPTTFDPMKGYKKAERNLSDRRVREGIKEIAQMDGA
;
A
#
# COMPACT_ATOMS: atom_id res chain seq x y z
N MET A 1 -31.54 -14.31 3.82
CA MET A 1 -32.63 -13.31 3.92
C MET A 1 -32.01 -11.99 3.50
N LYS A 2 -32.47 -11.32 2.43
CA LYS A 2 -31.84 -10.09 1.93
C LYS A 2 -32.09 -8.96 2.93
N HIS A 3 -31.03 -8.41 3.54
CA HIS A 3 -31.16 -7.27 4.44
C HIS A 3 -31.19 -5.98 3.60
N ARG A 4 -32.36 -5.35 3.54
CA ARG A 4 -32.54 -4.02 2.95
C ARG A 4 -31.63 -3.02 3.65
N LEU A 5 -31.01 -2.11 2.88
CA LEU A 5 -30.12 -1.10 3.45
C LEU A 5 -30.92 -0.13 4.35
N SER A 6 -30.34 0.24 5.48
CA SER A 6 -30.95 1.26 6.35
C SER A 6 -30.89 2.63 5.68
N GLU A 7 -31.83 3.53 6.01
CA GLU A 7 -31.83 4.90 5.48
C GLU A 7 -30.53 5.65 5.82
N ASN A 8 -29.97 5.39 7.00
CA ASN A 8 -28.68 5.95 7.42
C ASN A 8 -27.53 5.45 6.53
N PHE A 9 -27.50 4.14 6.24
CA PHE A 9 -26.50 3.57 5.33
C PHE A 9 -26.60 4.21 3.95
N LEU A 10 -27.80 4.32 3.39
CA LEU A 10 -28.01 4.93 2.06
C LEU A 10 -27.57 6.39 2.03
N THR A 11 -27.85 7.15 3.08
CA THR A 11 -27.44 8.56 3.20
C THR A 11 -25.92 8.69 3.26
N MET A 12 -25.25 7.82 4.03
CA MET A 12 -23.79 7.77 4.11
C MET A 12 -23.16 7.36 2.78
N LEU A 13 -23.74 6.37 2.09
CA LEU A 13 -23.28 5.93 0.77
C LEU A 13 -23.46 7.01 -0.29
N ASP A 14 -24.60 7.72 -0.32
CA ASP A 14 -24.81 8.85 -1.24
C ASP A 14 -23.78 9.97 -0.97
N SER A 15 -23.49 10.25 0.30
CA SER A 15 -22.46 11.23 0.68
C SER A 15 -21.07 10.80 0.21
N ALA A 16 -20.70 9.53 0.43
CA ALA A 16 -19.43 8.97 -0.04
C ALA A 16 -19.31 8.96 -1.56
N ALA A 17 -20.39 8.62 -2.30
CA ALA A 17 -20.42 8.68 -3.75
C ALA A 17 -20.21 10.10 -4.28
N ARG A 18 -20.84 11.10 -3.66
CA ARG A 18 -20.61 12.52 -4.00
C ARG A 18 -19.17 12.94 -3.72
N MET A 19 -18.58 12.48 -2.62
CA MET A 19 -17.16 12.73 -2.33
C MET A 19 -16.26 12.08 -3.38
N ALA A 20 -16.50 10.83 -3.74
CA ALA A 20 -15.73 10.14 -4.78
C ALA A 20 -15.82 10.87 -6.12
N ALA A 21 -17.00 11.39 -6.50
CA ALA A 21 -17.15 12.20 -7.70
C ALA A 21 -16.43 13.57 -7.60
N ALA A 22 -16.41 14.21 -6.43
CA ALA A 22 -15.77 15.51 -6.23
C ALA A 22 -14.24 15.43 -6.22
N TYR A 23 -13.69 14.31 -5.74
CA TYR A 23 -12.25 14.05 -5.69
C TYR A 23 -11.73 13.23 -6.88
N ASP A 24 -12.58 12.95 -7.88
CA ASP A 24 -12.26 12.08 -9.02
C ASP A 24 -11.64 10.74 -8.60
N SER A 25 -12.16 10.16 -7.51
CA SER A 25 -11.61 8.96 -6.89
C SER A 25 -11.83 7.73 -7.76
N ASP A 26 -10.80 6.88 -7.85
CA ASP A 26 -10.79 5.65 -8.63
C ASP A 26 -11.81 4.62 -8.13
N ALA A 27 -12.10 4.62 -6.83
CA ALA A 27 -13.05 3.67 -6.25
C ALA A 27 -13.72 4.10 -4.94
N LEU A 28 -14.86 3.47 -4.67
CA LEU A 28 -15.50 3.38 -3.36
C LEU A 28 -15.14 2.05 -2.71
N LEU A 29 -14.67 2.08 -1.47
CA LEU A 29 -14.47 0.89 -0.65
C LEU A 29 -15.52 0.88 0.47
N ILE A 30 -16.24 -0.22 0.63
CA ILE A 30 -17.29 -0.35 1.64
C ILE A 30 -17.00 -1.57 2.50
N MET A 31 -16.75 -1.36 3.79
CA MET A 31 -16.57 -2.43 4.76
C MET A 31 -17.91 -2.88 5.32
N LEU A 32 -18.18 -4.17 5.25
CA LEU A 32 -19.44 -4.79 5.61
C LEU A 32 -19.24 -5.82 6.73
N ASP A 33 -20.09 -5.74 7.73
CA ASP A 33 -20.14 -6.72 8.83
C ASP A 33 -21.25 -7.77 8.61
N ALA A 34 -22.12 -7.57 7.60
CA ALA A 34 -23.25 -8.45 7.28
C ALA A 34 -23.66 -8.34 5.80
N PRO A 35 -24.33 -9.37 5.22
CA PRO A 35 -24.80 -9.33 3.84
C PRO A 35 -25.85 -8.22 3.63
N VAL A 36 -25.82 -7.57 2.47
CA VAL A 36 -26.72 -6.47 2.10
C VAL A 36 -27.44 -6.72 0.77
N ASP A 37 -28.41 -5.87 0.42
CA ASP A 37 -28.98 -5.87 -0.92
C ASP A 37 -28.00 -5.28 -1.95
N TRP A 38 -27.34 -6.16 -2.71
CA TRP A 38 -26.36 -5.77 -3.71
C TRP A 38 -26.90 -4.88 -4.83
N GLN A 39 -28.17 -5.05 -5.22
CA GLN A 39 -28.76 -4.22 -6.28
C GLN A 39 -29.03 -2.80 -5.77
N GLU A 40 -29.49 -2.69 -4.52
CA GLU A 40 -29.68 -1.40 -3.86
C GLU A 40 -28.35 -0.66 -3.68
N LEU A 41 -27.31 -1.36 -3.22
CA LEU A 41 -25.97 -0.82 -3.07
C LEU A 41 -25.38 -0.37 -4.41
N ARG A 42 -25.43 -1.21 -5.45
CA ARG A 42 -24.91 -0.87 -6.79
C ARG A 42 -25.62 0.35 -7.37
N LYS A 43 -26.93 0.48 -7.17
CA LYS A 43 -27.70 1.65 -7.62
C LYS A 43 -27.29 2.92 -6.89
N ALA A 44 -27.11 2.85 -5.57
CA ALA A 44 -26.69 4.00 -4.76
C ALA A 44 -25.24 4.43 -5.04
N ALA A 45 -24.35 3.50 -5.36
CA ALA A 45 -22.97 3.78 -5.75
C ALA A 45 -22.82 4.30 -7.20
N ALA A 46 -23.92 4.50 -7.92
CA ALA A 46 -23.97 5.03 -9.28
C ALA A 46 -23.00 4.32 -10.25
N ASN A 47 -22.04 5.05 -10.85
CA ASN A 47 -21.08 4.52 -11.83
C ASN A 47 -19.70 4.25 -11.23
N HIS A 48 -19.50 4.44 -9.92
CA HIS A 48 -18.19 4.23 -9.30
C HIS A 48 -17.79 2.75 -9.33
N LYS A 49 -16.49 2.49 -9.40
CA LYS A 49 -15.95 1.18 -9.06
C LYS A 49 -16.15 0.95 -7.57
N VAL A 50 -16.71 -0.19 -7.18
CA VAL A 50 -17.03 -0.46 -5.78
C VAL A 50 -16.35 -1.74 -5.33
N LEU A 51 -15.56 -1.63 -4.26
CA LEU A 51 -14.98 -2.74 -3.53
C LEU A 51 -15.82 -2.97 -2.28
N VAL A 52 -16.26 -4.20 -2.06
CA VAL A 52 -16.97 -4.62 -0.85
C VAL A 52 -16.07 -5.55 -0.05
N VAL A 53 -15.82 -5.15 1.20
CA VAL A 53 -14.80 -5.75 2.06
C VAL A 53 -15.47 -6.40 3.26
N ALA A 54 -15.17 -7.65 3.56
CA ALA A 54 -15.64 -8.34 4.77
C ALA A 54 -14.66 -9.43 5.21
N ASP A 55 -14.73 -9.82 6.48
CA ASP A 55 -13.91 -10.92 7.03
C ASP A 55 -14.50 -12.33 6.77
N ASP A 56 -15.67 -12.41 6.15
CA ASP A 56 -16.33 -13.67 5.82
C ASP A 56 -16.80 -13.69 4.37
N THR A 57 -16.38 -14.72 3.64
CA THR A 57 -16.82 -15.00 2.27
C THR A 57 -18.35 -15.07 2.12
N GLN A 58 -19.08 -15.55 3.13
CA GLN A 58 -20.54 -15.64 3.09
C GLN A 58 -21.20 -14.24 3.07
N VAL A 59 -20.56 -13.23 3.67
CA VAL A 59 -21.04 -11.85 3.64
C VAL A 59 -20.98 -11.27 2.24
N LEU A 60 -20.06 -11.74 1.41
CA LEU A 60 -19.81 -11.22 0.06
C LEU A 60 -20.42 -12.08 -1.06
N GLU A 61 -21.14 -13.15 -0.70
CA GLU A 61 -21.78 -14.03 -1.67
C GLU A 61 -22.81 -13.25 -2.52
N GLY A 62 -22.70 -13.33 -3.85
CA GLY A 62 -23.57 -12.59 -4.76
C GLY A 62 -23.07 -11.19 -5.15
N ALA A 63 -22.00 -10.69 -4.53
CA ALA A 63 -21.49 -9.35 -4.79
C ALA A 63 -20.87 -9.21 -6.19
N ALA A 64 -20.10 -10.21 -6.62
CA ALA A 64 -19.46 -10.25 -7.93
C ALA A 64 -20.50 -10.26 -9.07
N GLU A 65 -21.57 -11.05 -8.91
CA GLU A 65 -22.69 -11.12 -9.87
C GLU A 65 -23.45 -9.80 -9.99
N ALA A 66 -23.40 -8.96 -8.95
CA ALA A 66 -23.98 -7.61 -8.95
C ALA A 66 -23.03 -6.53 -9.52
N GLY A 67 -21.84 -6.91 -10.00
CA GLY A 67 -20.85 -5.98 -10.55
C GLY A 67 -20.08 -5.19 -9.48
N LEU A 68 -19.94 -5.77 -8.28
CA LEU A 68 -19.10 -5.25 -7.20
C LEU A 68 -17.84 -6.11 -7.10
N GLN A 69 -16.74 -5.55 -6.62
CA GLN A 69 -15.50 -6.31 -6.41
C GLN A 69 -15.44 -6.78 -4.94
N PRO A 70 -15.58 -8.09 -4.66
CA PRO A 70 -15.40 -8.60 -3.30
C PRO A 70 -13.92 -8.64 -2.92
N VAL A 71 -13.62 -8.26 -1.68
CA VAL A 71 -12.29 -8.37 -1.06
C VAL A 71 -12.47 -9.03 0.30
N VAL A 72 -11.94 -10.24 0.45
CA VAL A 72 -12.06 -11.03 1.68
C VAL A 72 -10.85 -10.72 2.57
N LEU A 73 -11.08 -10.46 3.85
CA LEU A 73 -10.04 -10.25 4.84
C LEU A 73 -9.92 -11.46 5.77
N GLU A 74 -8.70 -11.75 6.21
CA GLU A 74 -8.43 -12.73 7.26
C GLU A 74 -8.00 -12.02 8.56
N LEU A 75 -8.75 -10.99 8.99
CA LEU A 75 -8.36 -10.11 10.09
C LEU A 75 -9.36 -10.04 11.25
N GLY A 76 -10.55 -10.64 11.13
CA GLY A 76 -11.50 -10.79 12.23
C GLY A 76 -11.76 -9.48 12.99
N GLN A 77 -11.43 -9.43 14.28
CA GLN A 77 -11.66 -8.24 15.14
C GLN A 77 -10.47 -7.26 15.18
N SER A 78 -9.57 -7.28 14.19
CA SER A 78 -8.51 -6.27 14.10
C SER A 78 -9.07 -4.85 14.06
N PRO A 79 -8.32 -3.85 14.56
CA PRO A 79 -8.71 -2.44 14.44
C PRO A 79 -9.07 -2.04 13.01
N VAL A 80 -10.05 -1.15 12.87
CA VAL A 80 -10.57 -0.74 11.54
C VAL A 80 -9.50 -0.24 10.59
N LEU A 81 -8.49 0.49 11.11
CA LEU A 81 -7.39 1.02 10.31
C LEU A 81 -6.51 -0.10 9.72
N GLU A 82 -6.32 -1.18 10.48
CA GLU A 82 -5.58 -2.36 10.02
C GLU A 82 -6.37 -3.10 8.95
N ARG A 83 -7.67 -3.31 9.17
CA ARG A 83 -8.59 -3.90 8.18
C ARG A 83 -8.63 -3.09 6.88
N LEU A 84 -8.73 -1.76 6.97
CA LEU A 84 -8.67 -0.86 5.81
C LEU A 84 -7.33 -0.99 5.07
N THR A 85 -6.21 -0.95 5.80
CA THR A 85 -4.87 -1.06 5.20
C THR A 85 -4.71 -2.39 4.45
N GLN A 86 -5.14 -3.50 5.05
CA GLN A 86 -5.08 -4.81 4.40
C GLN A 86 -6.01 -4.89 3.19
N ALA A 87 -7.22 -4.36 3.27
CA ALA A 87 -8.15 -4.36 2.14
C ALA A 87 -7.58 -3.61 0.93
N LEU A 88 -6.96 -2.45 1.18
CA LEU A 88 -6.31 -1.66 0.13
C LEU A 88 -5.10 -2.41 -0.46
N LEU A 89 -4.29 -3.05 0.39
CA LEU A 89 -3.16 -3.87 -0.07
C LEU A 89 -3.62 -5.02 -0.96
N GLU A 90 -4.61 -5.81 -0.53
CA GLU A 90 -5.10 -6.93 -1.33
C GLU A 90 -5.74 -6.45 -2.64
N SER A 91 -6.45 -5.32 -2.60
CA SER A 91 -7.04 -4.72 -3.79
C SER A 91 -5.99 -4.29 -4.82
N VAL A 92 -4.86 -3.75 -4.39
CA VAL A 92 -3.74 -3.46 -5.29
C VAL A 92 -3.10 -4.75 -5.79
N ALA A 93 -3.00 -5.72 -4.90
CA ALA A 93 -2.33 -6.98 -5.15
C ALA A 93 -3.05 -7.89 -6.15
N ASP A 94 -4.38 -7.77 -6.22
CA ASP A 94 -5.27 -8.42 -7.18
C ASP A 94 -5.51 -7.56 -8.44
N GLU A 95 -4.73 -6.49 -8.63
CA GLU A 95 -4.81 -5.55 -9.76
C GLU A 95 -6.18 -4.86 -9.88
N VAL A 96 -6.96 -4.83 -8.80
CA VAL A 96 -8.21 -4.09 -8.71
C VAL A 96 -7.92 -2.59 -8.57
N LEU A 97 -6.93 -2.21 -7.78
CA LEU A 97 -6.53 -0.81 -7.61
C LEU A 97 -5.11 -0.59 -8.12
N ALA A 98 -4.85 0.59 -8.66
CA ALA A 98 -3.49 1.02 -8.94
C ALA A 98 -2.78 1.39 -7.61
N PRO A 99 -1.46 1.22 -7.49
CA PRO A 99 -0.71 1.60 -6.29
C PRO A 99 -0.83 3.08 -5.88
N GLY A 100 -1.21 3.96 -6.81
CA GLY A 100 -1.44 5.39 -6.57
C GLY A 100 -2.91 5.82 -6.66
N ALA A 101 -3.85 4.88 -6.52
CA ALA A 101 -5.27 5.17 -6.64
C ALA A 101 -5.83 5.99 -5.46
N ASP A 102 -6.83 6.80 -5.74
CA ASP A 102 -7.60 7.53 -4.75
C ASP A 102 -8.88 6.77 -4.40
N VAL A 103 -9.10 6.51 -3.12
CA VAL A 103 -10.20 5.67 -2.65
C VAL A 103 -11.00 6.39 -1.58
N VAL A 104 -12.33 6.42 -1.74
CA VAL A 104 -13.24 6.85 -0.67
C VAL A 104 -13.74 5.61 0.07
N ALA A 105 -13.35 5.47 1.33
CA ALA A 105 -13.68 4.33 2.17
C ALA A 105 -14.86 4.65 3.11
N LEU A 106 -15.80 3.72 3.21
CA LEU A 106 -17.00 3.77 4.03
C LEU A 106 -16.99 2.58 5.00
N TYR A 107 -17.09 2.82 6.31
CA TYR A 107 -16.93 1.78 7.33
C TYR A 107 -17.61 2.13 8.66
N SER A 108 -17.67 1.15 9.55
CA SER A 108 -18.11 1.27 10.94
C SER A 108 -16.94 1.68 11.83
N GLY A 109 -16.84 2.96 12.22
CA GLY A 109 -15.70 3.50 12.98
C GLY A 109 -15.82 3.32 14.49
N PHE A 110 -17.04 3.35 15.03
CA PHE A 110 -17.28 3.24 16.48
C PHE A 110 -18.11 2.01 16.86
N GLU A 111 -19.17 1.71 16.12
CA GLU A 111 -20.09 0.62 16.43
C GLU A 111 -20.25 -0.33 15.24
N ALA A 112 -19.90 -1.61 15.44
CA ALA A 112 -20.03 -2.63 14.40
C ALA A 112 -21.47 -2.74 13.88
N GLY A 113 -21.63 -2.99 12.58
CA GLY A 113 -22.92 -3.06 11.91
C GLY A 113 -23.58 -1.70 11.63
N ARG A 114 -22.96 -0.59 12.03
CA ARG A 114 -23.43 0.76 11.71
C ARG A 114 -22.33 1.56 11.03
N ILE A 115 -22.48 1.69 9.71
CA ILE A 115 -21.66 2.61 8.94
C ILE A 115 -21.88 4.04 9.42
N ASP A 116 -20.82 4.66 9.91
CA ASP A 116 -20.83 6.00 10.51
C ASP A 116 -19.64 6.87 10.07
N SER A 117 -18.68 6.30 9.32
CA SER A 117 -17.41 6.92 9.00
C SER A 117 -17.09 6.87 7.51
N VAL A 118 -16.57 7.99 6.97
CA VAL A 118 -16.05 8.13 5.61
C VAL A 118 -14.63 8.68 5.66
N SER A 119 -13.71 8.11 4.88
CA SER A 119 -12.35 8.62 4.71
C SER A 119 -11.98 8.70 3.23
N VAL A 120 -11.29 9.76 2.81
CA VAL A 120 -10.62 9.84 1.51
C VAL A 120 -9.17 9.39 1.72
N ILE A 121 -8.72 8.43 0.91
CA ILE A 121 -7.43 7.75 1.08
C ILE A 121 -6.67 7.85 -0.25
N HIS A 122 -5.51 8.49 -0.20
CA HIS A 122 -4.55 8.56 -1.30
C HIS A 122 -3.56 7.41 -1.16
N LEU A 123 -3.62 6.41 -2.04
CA LEU A 123 -2.75 5.24 -1.93
C LEU A 123 -1.30 5.55 -2.23
N ASP A 124 -0.99 6.56 -3.03
CA ASP A 124 0.39 6.97 -3.27
C ASP A 124 1.07 7.45 -1.96
N GLU A 125 0.34 8.07 -1.04
CA GLU A 125 0.86 8.49 0.27
C GLU A 125 0.99 7.30 1.24
N HIS A 126 0.05 6.35 1.18
CA HIS A 126 -0.04 5.22 2.11
C HIS A 126 0.82 4.01 1.70
N LEU A 127 0.97 3.77 0.40
CA LEU A 127 1.69 2.65 -0.23
C LEU A 127 3.06 3.05 -0.79
N ARG A 128 3.54 4.28 -0.54
CA ARG A 128 4.88 4.78 -0.90
C ARG A 128 6.06 3.93 -0.43
N ARG A 129 5.80 2.86 0.34
CA ARG A 129 6.74 1.77 0.60
C ARG A 129 6.53 0.72 -0.49
N LEU A 130 7.44 0.65 -1.46
CA LEU A 130 7.47 -0.39 -2.50
C LEU A 130 7.09 -1.74 -1.89
N THR A 131 5.98 -2.31 -2.34
CA THR A 131 5.45 -3.51 -1.71
C THR A 131 6.34 -4.69 -2.06
N VAL A 132 6.33 -5.70 -1.19
CA VAL A 132 7.05 -6.95 -1.42
C VAL A 132 6.58 -7.63 -2.73
N ARG A 133 5.35 -7.37 -3.19
CA ARG A 133 4.85 -7.87 -4.49
C ARG A 133 5.44 -7.09 -5.68
N ASP A 134 5.57 -5.76 -5.62
CA ASP A 134 6.23 -4.96 -6.68
C ASP A 134 7.67 -5.44 -6.92
N LEU A 135 8.38 -5.76 -5.84
CA LEU A 135 9.75 -6.28 -5.92
C LEU A 135 9.83 -7.73 -6.43
N ARG A 136 8.76 -8.52 -6.32
CA ARG A 136 8.69 -9.90 -6.88
C ARG A 136 8.46 -9.91 -8.39
N GLN A 137 7.84 -8.87 -8.95
CA GLN A 137 7.63 -8.74 -10.40
C GLN A 137 8.92 -8.39 -11.15
N LEU A 138 9.93 -7.87 -10.45
CA LEU A 138 11.29 -7.79 -10.97
C LEU A 138 11.75 -9.24 -11.14
N GLU A 139 11.78 -9.78 -12.36
CA GLU A 139 12.27 -11.13 -12.68
C GLU A 139 13.79 -11.25 -12.41
N THR A 140 14.19 -11.14 -11.15
CA THR A 140 15.58 -11.00 -10.70
C THR A 140 16.01 -12.18 -9.85
N SER A 141 17.30 -12.53 -9.95
CA SER A 141 17.91 -13.55 -9.11
C SER A 141 18.26 -13.05 -7.69
N VAL A 142 18.01 -11.77 -7.40
CA VAL A 142 18.32 -11.16 -6.10
C VAL A 142 17.26 -11.55 -5.07
N PRO A 143 17.64 -12.00 -3.86
CA PRO A 143 16.69 -12.28 -2.79
C PRO A 143 15.82 -11.08 -2.45
N LEU A 144 14.52 -11.34 -2.28
CA LEU A 144 13.51 -10.32 -2.04
C LEU A 144 13.80 -9.44 -0.81
N ASP A 145 14.25 -10.05 0.28
CA ASP A 145 14.62 -9.32 1.51
C ASP A 145 15.76 -8.33 1.27
N THR A 146 16.70 -8.68 0.37
CA THR A 146 17.81 -7.79 0.01
C THR A 146 17.29 -6.61 -0.81
N LEU A 147 16.44 -6.85 -1.80
CA LEU A 147 15.81 -5.78 -2.60
C LEU A 147 15.03 -4.83 -1.70
N LYS A 148 14.18 -5.37 -0.84
CA LYS A 148 13.38 -4.59 0.11
C LYS A 148 14.27 -3.73 0.99
N THR A 149 15.32 -4.32 1.57
CA THR A 149 16.25 -3.58 2.45
C THR A 149 16.94 -2.42 1.72
N VAL A 150 17.38 -2.63 0.48
CA VAL A 150 18.04 -1.58 -0.31
C VAL A 150 17.05 -0.48 -0.70
N VAL A 151 15.86 -0.86 -1.14
CA VAL A 151 14.81 0.07 -1.56
C VAL A 151 14.32 0.92 -0.39
N ASP A 152 14.02 0.31 0.76
CA ASP A 152 13.63 1.03 1.97
C ASP A 152 14.71 2.05 2.35
N LEU A 153 15.99 1.66 2.29
CA LEU A 153 17.12 2.55 2.54
C LEU A 153 17.20 3.71 1.53
N ALA A 154 16.96 3.46 0.25
CA ALA A 154 16.95 4.50 -0.78
C ALA A 154 15.83 5.53 -0.55
N VAL A 155 14.62 5.06 -0.17
CA VAL A 155 13.49 5.93 0.18
C VAL A 155 13.81 6.76 1.43
N GLU A 156 14.41 6.14 2.45
CA GLU A 156 14.85 6.85 3.66
C GLU A 156 15.85 7.96 3.33
N ILE A 157 16.89 7.68 2.52
CA ILE A 157 17.88 8.68 2.08
C ILE A 157 17.20 9.84 1.33
N GLY A 158 16.34 9.53 0.36
CA GLY A 158 15.67 10.54 -0.44
C GLY A 158 14.73 11.43 0.39
N ARG A 159 14.08 10.86 1.41
CA ARG A 159 13.16 11.58 2.29
C ARG A 159 13.87 12.41 3.35
N GLU A 160 14.91 11.86 3.97
CA GLU A 160 15.67 12.56 5.01
C GLU A 160 16.48 13.71 4.40
N GLY A 161 17.07 13.50 3.23
CA GLY A 161 17.85 14.51 2.51
C GLY A 161 18.98 15.10 3.35
N ARG A 162 19.36 16.34 3.04
CA ARG A 162 20.35 17.12 3.82
C ARG A 162 19.94 18.58 3.87
N GLU A 163 19.80 19.14 5.07
CA GLU A 163 19.46 20.57 5.26
C GLU A 163 18.20 21.00 4.48
N GLY A 164 17.23 20.10 4.35
CA GLY A 164 16.00 20.33 3.59
C GLY A 164 16.12 20.20 2.07
N LYS A 165 17.29 19.80 1.55
CA LYS A 165 17.49 19.48 0.13
C LYS A 165 17.41 17.98 -0.11
N PRO A 166 16.80 17.54 -1.24
CA PRO A 166 16.80 16.13 -1.61
C PRO A 166 18.22 15.65 -1.89
N VAL A 167 18.53 14.45 -1.42
CA VAL A 167 19.80 13.75 -1.68
C VAL A 167 19.48 12.45 -2.41
N GLY A 168 20.15 12.21 -3.53
CA GLY A 168 20.04 10.97 -4.29
C GLY A 168 21.16 9.99 -3.96
N THR A 169 20.89 8.70 -4.12
CA THR A 169 21.90 7.64 -4.06
C THR A 169 21.59 6.58 -5.11
N LEU A 170 22.61 6.19 -5.88
CA LEU A 170 22.52 5.06 -6.79
C LEU A 170 22.93 3.77 -6.08
N PHE A 171 22.01 2.81 -6.00
CA PHE A 171 22.31 1.46 -5.57
C PHE A 171 22.42 0.53 -6.78
N VAL A 172 23.46 -0.32 -6.78
CA VAL A 172 23.61 -1.41 -7.75
C VAL A 172 23.48 -2.73 -7.00
N VAL A 173 22.44 -3.50 -7.31
CA VAL A 173 22.12 -4.76 -6.63
C VAL A 173 22.20 -5.92 -7.62
N GLY A 174 23.03 -6.92 -7.32
CA GLY A 174 23.28 -8.05 -8.21
C GLY A 174 24.68 -8.61 -8.07
N SER A 175 25.33 -8.94 -9.19
CA SER A 175 26.67 -9.55 -9.20
C SER A 175 27.76 -8.54 -8.80
N THR A 176 28.09 -8.47 -7.51
CA THR A 176 29.14 -7.58 -6.99
C THR A 176 30.48 -7.79 -7.69
N ARG A 177 30.85 -9.03 -8.04
CA ARG A 177 32.12 -9.31 -8.73
C ARG A 177 32.19 -8.63 -10.09
N ALA A 178 31.15 -8.80 -10.91
CA ALA A 178 31.11 -8.21 -12.25
C ALA A 178 31.11 -6.67 -12.21
N VAL A 179 30.48 -6.08 -11.19
CA VAL A 179 30.51 -4.62 -10.97
C VAL A 179 31.91 -4.16 -10.59
N MET A 180 32.55 -4.82 -9.61
CA MET A 180 33.89 -4.43 -9.15
C MET A 180 34.98 -4.64 -10.20
N GLU A 181 34.79 -5.51 -11.19
CA GLU A 181 35.70 -5.68 -12.32
C GLU A 181 35.58 -4.53 -13.34
N ARG A 182 34.44 -3.84 -13.39
CA ARG A 182 34.12 -2.81 -14.39
C ARG A 182 34.08 -1.39 -13.82
N CYS A 183 34.04 -1.27 -12.49
CA CYS A 183 33.94 -0.02 -11.78
C CYS A 183 35.11 0.14 -10.81
N HIS A 184 35.61 1.36 -10.69
CA HIS A 184 36.63 1.74 -9.71
C HIS A 184 36.18 2.98 -8.93
N PRO A 185 36.44 3.05 -7.62
CA PRO A 185 36.12 4.24 -6.82
C PRO A 185 36.81 5.48 -7.37
N THR A 186 36.06 6.57 -7.55
CA THR A 186 36.63 7.88 -7.93
C THR A 186 37.32 8.55 -6.74
N THR A 187 36.81 8.30 -5.53
CA THR A 187 37.29 8.87 -4.26
C THR A 187 37.61 7.74 -3.26
N PHE A 188 37.82 8.08 -1.99
CA PHE A 188 38.01 7.14 -0.90
C PHE A 188 36.81 6.20 -0.72
N ASP A 189 37.07 4.89 -0.62
CA ASP A 189 36.03 3.89 -0.32
C ASP A 189 35.90 3.74 1.22
N PRO A 190 34.80 4.25 1.83
CA PRO A 190 34.61 4.22 3.27
C PRO A 190 34.40 2.81 3.82
N MET A 191 34.10 1.84 2.97
CA MET A 191 33.84 0.45 3.35
C MET A 191 35.07 -0.44 3.14
N LYS A 192 36.20 0.12 2.67
CA LYS A 192 37.44 -0.63 2.45
C LYS A 192 38.06 -1.07 3.78
N GLY A 193 38.43 -2.34 3.86
CA GLY A 193 39.07 -2.94 5.04
C GLY A 193 38.12 -3.62 6.03
N TYR A 194 36.81 -3.34 5.96
CA TYR A 194 35.81 -4.03 6.77
C TYR A 194 35.51 -5.44 6.25
N LYS A 195 35.24 -6.39 7.16
CA LYS A 195 34.82 -7.74 6.78
C LYS A 195 33.41 -7.69 6.17
N LYS A 196 33.02 -8.75 5.45
CA LYS A 196 31.68 -8.81 4.82
C LYS A 196 30.54 -8.69 5.84
N ALA A 197 30.70 -9.32 7.01
CA ALA A 197 29.69 -9.28 8.07
C ALA A 197 29.47 -7.86 8.62
N GLU A 198 30.52 -7.03 8.64
CA GLU A 198 30.50 -5.65 9.13
C GLU A 198 29.93 -4.65 8.11
N ARG A 199 29.59 -5.13 6.90
CA ARG A 199 29.04 -4.34 5.80
C ARG A 199 27.66 -4.84 5.37
N ASN A 200 27.00 -5.61 6.23
CA ASN A 200 25.71 -6.20 5.91
C ASN A 200 24.58 -5.21 6.17
N LEU A 201 23.75 -4.97 5.15
CA LEU A 201 22.60 -4.07 5.24
C LEU A 201 21.52 -4.55 6.21
N SER A 202 21.53 -5.81 6.66
CA SER A 202 20.64 -6.26 7.73
C SER A 202 20.91 -5.54 9.06
N ASP A 203 22.16 -5.11 9.31
CA ASP A 203 22.52 -4.32 10.47
C ASP A 203 22.10 -2.85 10.28
N ARG A 204 21.28 -2.36 11.21
CA ARG A 204 20.83 -0.96 11.21
C ARG A 204 21.99 0.02 11.26
N ARG A 205 23.05 -0.26 12.04
CA ARG A 205 24.20 0.66 12.17
C ARG A 205 24.90 0.87 10.84
N VAL A 206 25.00 -0.19 10.03
CA VAL A 206 25.55 -0.11 8.68
C VAL A 206 24.67 0.76 7.80
N ARG A 207 23.34 0.61 7.88
CA ARG A 207 22.40 1.45 7.12
C ARG A 207 22.52 2.93 7.48
N GLU A 208 22.57 3.28 8.77
CA GLU A 208 22.76 4.69 9.18
C GLU A 208 24.11 5.21 8.65
N GLY A 209 25.18 4.42 8.71
CA GLY A 209 26.49 4.82 8.15
C GLY A 209 26.45 5.07 6.64
N ILE A 210 25.67 4.29 5.88
CA ILE A 210 25.46 4.52 4.45
C ILE A 210 24.69 5.80 4.18
N LYS A 211 23.71 6.17 5.04
CA LYS A 211 23.00 7.45 4.91
C LYS A 211 23.94 8.64 5.08
N GLU A 212 24.85 8.58 6.05
CA GLU A 212 25.86 9.62 6.24
C GLU A 212 26.76 9.78 5.01
N ILE A 213 27.19 8.65 4.41
CA ILE A 213 28.00 8.66 3.18
C ILE A 213 27.19 9.24 2.00
N ALA A 214 25.93 8.84 1.85
CA ALA A 214 25.04 9.35 0.82
C ALA A 214 24.86 10.88 0.89
N GLN A 215 24.83 11.44 2.09
CA GLN A 215 24.76 12.90 2.27
C GLN A 215 26.05 13.65 1.88
N MET A 216 27.18 12.95 1.77
CA MET A 216 28.48 13.52 1.40
C MET A 216 28.75 13.40 -0.09
N ASP A 217 28.61 12.19 -0.65
CA ASP A 217 29.01 11.80 -2.00
C ASP A 217 27.81 11.25 -2.81
N GLY A 218 26.60 11.75 -2.52
CA GLY A 218 25.36 11.34 -3.20
C GLY A 218 25.39 11.50 -4.72
N ALA A 219 24.39 10.90 -5.38
CA ALA A 219 24.17 10.97 -6.82
C ALA A 219 23.20 12.10 -7.20
#